data_AF-A0A3F2RBX6-F1
#
_entry.id   AF-A0A3F2RBX6-F1
#
_cell.length_a   1.000
_cell.length_b   1.000
_cell.length_c   1.000
_cell.angle_alpha   90.00
_cell.angle_beta   90.00
_cell.angle_gamma   90.00
#
_symmetry.space_group_name_H-M   'P 1'
#
loop_
_entity.id
_entity.type
_entity.pdbx_description
1 polymer ?
#
loop_
_entity_poly.entity_id
_entity_poly.type
_entity_poly.pdbx_seq_one_letter_code
_entity_poly.pdbx_strand_id
1 'polypeptide(L)'
;MNAEGYHGAIPFVPLRLTYEEQERCQELTLQLLDRTLRSYDERNAISHSSPRHHSSLDSARWKRHKTQANASLYSERDHGVHRDLHMPGDKWESPTVLLAVGTIQGTLDDVMLGLVTQTFGEMRIRAASIASHDVSGATLANLSGPTEEDPFQSLSIQWMVGEQGWPLSMIVRPRDFVILAASGVITRANGDRIGYDLIQPASLPQCPPLPKPMTRGKLMYGALYGEKQDGTVDVYIQLYVETMGHILDTLVMNAMWIACLGFWEAPRLAQEKKLQWCILNRGTAEGDNNFPALAIHALRVPRSCVQGAA
;
A
#
# COMPACT_ATOMS: atom_id res chain seq x y z
N MET A 1 7.94 -14.80 -28.01
CA MET A 1 7.53 -13.45 -27.58
C MET A 1 7.80 -13.39 -26.10
N ASN A 2 8.83 -12.62 -25.74
CA ASN A 2 9.44 -12.60 -24.41
C ASN A 2 8.77 -11.52 -23.58
N ALA A 3 8.35 -11.85 -22.35
CA ALA A 3 7.78 -10.89 -21.41
C ALA A 3 8.90 -10.27 -20.55
N GLU A 4 8.93 -8.93 -20.49
CA GLU A 4 9.93 -8.16 -19.75
C GLU A 4 9.47 -7.85 -18.31
N GLY A 5 10.36 -8.13 -17.36
CA GLY A 5 10.21 -7.87 -15.93
C GLY A 5 10.96 -8.91 -15.10
N TYR A 6 12.26 -8.69 -14.93
CA TYR A 6 13.31 -9.66 -14.55
C TYR A 6 13.76 -10.63 -15.66
N HIS A 7 15.05 -10.59 -15.97
CA HIS A 7 15.78 -11.53 -16.84
C HIS A 7 16.01 -12.91 -16.15
N GLY A 8 15.06 -13.39 -15.35
CA GLY A 8 15.22 -14.62 -14.55
C GLY A 8 13.90 -15.22 -14.04
N ALA A 9 13.95 -16.49 -13.63
CA ALA A 9 12.80 -17.24 -13.11
C ALA A 9 12.45 -16.85 -11.67
N ILE A 10 11.17 -16.99 -11.30
CA ILE A 10 10.70 -16.92 -9.90
C ILE A 10 11.52 -17.94 -9.08
N PRO A 11 12.19 -17.54 -7.98
CA PRO A 11 13.15 -18.39 -7.28
C PRO A 11 12.49 -19.38 -6.30
N PHE A 12 11.17 -19.44 -6.29
CA PHE A 12 10.39 -20.33 -5.44
C PHE A 12 9.63 -21.35 -6.28
N VAL A 13 9.37 -22.50 -5.69
CA VAL A 13 8.41 -23.45 -6.25
C VAL A 13 7.02 -22.81 -6.33
N PRO A 14 6.14 -23.23 -7.26
CA PRO A 14 4.76 -22.75 -7.30
C PRO A 14 4.09 -22.86 -5.93
N LEU A 15 3.64 -21.72 -5.40
CA LEU A 15 3.11 -21.64 -4.06
C LEU A 15 1.72 -22.27 -4.01
N ARG A 16 1.60 -23.38 -3.29
CA ARG A 16 0.31 -24.04 -3.01
C ARG A 16 0.10 -24.02 -1.51
N LEU A 17 -0.83 -23.18 -1.07
CA LEU A 17 -1.16 -23.04 0.35
C LEU A 17 -2.24 -24.02 0.75
N THR A 18 -2.06 -24.62 1.94
CA THR A 18 -3.12 -25.40 2.59
C THR A 18 -4.25 -24.48 3.07
N TYR A 19 -5.40 -25.05 3.41
CA TYR A 19 -6.51 -24.28 3.98
C TYR A 19 -6.10 -23.53 5.25
N GLU A 20 -5.37 -24.20 6.16
CA GLU A 20 -4.85 -23.62 7.40
C GLU A 20 -3.89 -22.44 7.15
N GLU A 21 -3.05 -22.54 6.12
CA GLU A 21 -2.15 -21.44 5.75
C GLU A 21 -2.92 -20.23 5.18
N GLN A 22 -3.98 -20.47 4.40
CA GLN A 22 -4.83 -19.41 3.87
C GLN A 22 -5.62 -18.72 4.99
N GLU A 23 -6.22 -19.49 5.89
CA GLU A 23 -6.93 -18.98 7.07
C GLU A 23 -6.00 -18.13 7.95
N ARG A 24 -4.79 -18.63 8.21
CA ARG A 24 -3.77 -17.86 8.95
C ARG A 24 -3.41 -16.55 8.27
N CYS A 25 -3.31 -16.51 6.94
CA CYS A 25 -3.08 -15.26 6.21
C CYS A 25 -4.25 -14.28 6.39
N GLN A 26 -5.49 -14.77 6.36
CA GLN A 26 -6.66 -13.93 6.60
C GLN A 26 -6.67 -13.36 8.03
N GLU A 27 -6.42 -14.20 9.04
CA GLU A 27 -6.32 -13.77 10.44
C GLU A 27 -5.25 -12.69 10.66
N LEU A 28 -4.05 -12.89 10.13
CA LEU A 28 -2.96 -11.92 10.22
C LEU A 28 -3.34 -10.58 9.57
N THR A 29 -4.10 -10.61 8.47
CA THR A 29 -4.59 -9.41 7.78
C THR A 29 -5.60 -8.65 8.65
N LEU A 30 -6.57 -9.37 9.22
CA LEU A 30 -7.58 -8.78 10.11
C LEU A 30 -6.95 -8.20 11.38
N GLN A 31 -5.98 -8.87 11.96
CA GLN A 31 -5.24 -8.38 13.14
C GLN A 31 -4.48 -7.08 12.83
N LEU A 32 -3.81 -7.00 11.67
CA LEU A 32 -3.14 -5.79 11.25
C LEU A 32 -4.14 -4.65 11.01
N LEU A 33 -5.25 -4.92 10.31
CA LEU A 33 -6.30 -3.94 10.05
C LEU A 33 -6.87 -3.36 11.36
N ASP A 34 -7.27 -4.23 12.28
CA ASP A 34 -7.85 -3.87 13.58
C ASP A 34 -6.88 -3.03 14.42
N ARG A 35 -5.60 -3.41 14.43
CA ARG A 35 -4.54 -2.62 15.07
C ARG A 35 -4.40 -1.23 14.44
N THR A 36 -4.35 -1.14 13.10
CA THR A 36 -4.20 0.14 12.41
C THR A 36 -5.42 1.04 12.63
N LEU A 37 -6.64 0.47 12.63
CA LEU A 37 -7.88 1.19 12.94
C LEU A 37 -7.86 1.77 14.35
N ARG A 38 -7.41 1.01 15.36
CA ARG A 38 -7.25 1.52 16.72
C ARG A 38 -6.28 2.72 16.78
N SER A 39 -5.11 2.60 16.17
CA SER A 39 -4.14 3.71 16.11
C SER A 39 -4.69 4.94 15.38
N TYR A 40 -5.53 4.73 14.36
CA TYR A 40 -6.21 5.79 13.62
C TYR A 40 -7.26 6.50 14.48
N ASP A 41 -8.08 5.75 15.20
CA ASP A 41 -9.09 6.29 16.10
C ASP A 41 -8.47 7.03 17.29
N GLU A 42 -7.38 6.52 17.86
CA GLU A 42 -6.60 7.24 18.87
C GLU A 42 -6.13 8.60 18.38
N ARG A 43 -5.60 8.69 17.15
CA ARG A 43 -5.19 9.95 16.54
C ARG A 43 -6.37 10.92 16.43
N ASN A 44 -7.57 10.42 16.14
CA ASN A 44 -8.78 11.23 15.97
C ASN A 44 -9.41 11.65 17.31
N ALA A 45 -9.37 10.80 18.33
CA ALA A 45 -10.03 11.02 19.62
C ALA A 45 -9.37 12.13 20.48
N ILE A 46 -8.06 12.36 20.31
CA ILE A 46 -7.28 13.35 21.10
C ILE A 46 -7.63 14.80 20.73
N SER A 47 -8.61 15.04 19.84
CA SER A 47 -9.07 16.37 19.49
C SER A 47 -10.48 16.67 19.99
N HIS A 48 -10.59 17.33 21.14
CA HIS A 48 -11.86 17.65 21.79
C HIS A 48 -12.59 18.88 21.21
N SER A 49 -12.10 19.49 20.12
CA SER A 49 -12.71 20.74 19.63
C SER A 49 -12.53 21.07 18.13
N SER A 50 -11.61 20.45 17.39
CA SER A 50 -11.48 20.61 15.92
C SER A 50 -10.59 19.51 15.33
N PRO A 51 -10.80 18.99 14.11
CA PRO A 51 -9.86 18.06 13.49
C PRO A 51 -8.44 18.65 13.49
N ARG A 52 -7.45 17.94 14.07
CA ARG A 52 -6.06 18.44 14.07
C ARG A 52 -5.56 18.50 12.63
N HIS A 53 -4.97 19.63 12.25
CA HIS A 53 -4.24 19.71 11.00
C HIS A 53 -3.15 18.61 11.00
N HIS A 54 -2.98 17.91 9.87
CA HIS A 54 -2.07 16.77 9.76
C HIS A 54 -0.60 17.07 10.14
N SER A 55 -0.23 18.35 10.15
CA SER A 55 1.08 18.84 10.59
C SER A 55 1.24 18.98 12.12
N SER A 56 0.19 18.73 12.91
CA SER A 56 0.15 19.03 14.35
C SER A 56 -0.15 17.81 15.23
N LEU A 57 0.64 16.74 15.05
CA LEU A 57 0.61 15.58 15.96
C LEU A 57 1.32 15.89 17.29
N ASP A 58 1.03 15.09 18.32
CA ASP A 58 1.66 15.21 19.64
C ASP A 58 3.19 15.11 19.52
N SER A 59 3.88 16.22 19.80
CA SER A 59 5.33 16.31 19.70
C SER A 59 6.08 15.51 20.76
N ALA A 60 5.39 15.11 21.85
CA ALA A 60 5.98 14.23 22.86
C ALA A 60 6.23 12.84 22.27
N ARG A 61 5.28 12.30 21.49
CA ARG A 61 5.43 11.00 20.80
C ARG A 61 6.08 11.10 19.43
N TRP A 62 5.73 12.12 18.63
CA TRP A 62 6.10 12.19 17.22
C TRP A 62 7.15 13.27 16.94
N LYS A 63 8.24 12.88 16.25
CA LYS A 63 9.21 13.80 15.66
C LYS A 63 8.85 14.03 14.19
N ARG A 64 8.42 15.24 13.85
CA ARG A 64 8.13 15.63 12.47
C ARG A 64 9.42 15.80 11.69
N HIS A 65 9.50 15.19 10.50
CA HIS A 65 10.65 15.31 9.60
C HIS A 65 10.36 16.23 8.43
N LYS A 66 9.21 16.03 7.77
CA LYS A 66 8.83 16.75 6.55
C LYS A 66 7.34 17.06 6.52
N THR A 67 7.02 18.16 5.88
CA THR A 67 5.65 18.60 5.62
C THR A 67 5.61 19.24 4.25
N GLN A 68 4.62 18.87 3.45
CA GLN A 68 4.20 19.56 2.24
C GLN A 68 2.69 19.78 2.32
N ALA A 69 2.16 20.74 1.55
CA ALA A 69 0.77 21.19 1.47
C ALA A 69 -0.29 20.28 2.13
N ASN A 70 -0.36 19.01 1.74
CA ASN A 70 -1.38 18.05 2.13
C ASN A 70 -0.84 16.76 2.77
N ALA A 71 0.45 16.70 3.12
CA ALA A 71 1.12 15.51 3.66
C ALA A 71 2.17 15.85 4.71
N SER A 72 2.38 14.99 5.69
CA SER A 72 3.43 15.13 6.70
C SER A 72 3.96 13.78 7.13
N LEU A 73 5.28 13.69 7.32
CA LEU A 73 5.96 12.49 7.79
C LEU A 73 6.59 12.72 9.16
N TYR A 74 6.37 11.75 10.03
CA TYR A 74 6.88 11.69 11.39
C TYR A 74 7.60 10.37 11.63
N SER A 75 8.55 10.39 12.56
CA SER A 75 9.02 9.17 13.23
C SER A 75 8.56 9.19 14.67
N GLU A 76 8.31 8.02 15.25
CA GLU A 76 8.13 7.91 16.69
C GLU A 76 9.44 8.28 17.41
N ARG A 77 9.34 9.01 18.52
CA ARG A 77 10.46 9.29 19.41
C ARG A 77 10.67 8.07 20.28
N ASP A 78 11.91 7.59 20.34
CA ASP A 78 12.27 6.48 21.21
C ASP A 78 12.20 6.92 22.68
N HIS A 79 11.25 6.34 23.42
CA HIS A 79 11.02 6.63 24.84
C HIS A 79 11.35 5.44 25.74
N GLY A 80 12.14 4.47 25.26
CA GLY A 80 12.55 3.32 26.05
C GLY A 80 11.39 2.32 26.22
N VAL A 81 11.62 1.12 25.68
CA VAL A 81 10.62 0.05 25.50
C VAL A 81 9.51 0.49 24.56
N HIS A 82 9.66 0.17 23.26
CA HIS A 82 8.56 0.26 22.30
C HIS A 82 7.34 -0.43 22.90
N ARG A 83 6.39 0.37 23.38
CA ARG A 83 5.43 -0.05 24.40
C ARG A 83 4.47 -1.14 23.92
N ASP A 84 4.37 -1.37 22.62
CA ASP A 84 3.51 -2.43 22.10
C ASP A 84 3.79 -2.76 20.63
N LEU A 85 4.95 -3.31 20.31
CA LEU A 85 5.19 -3.90 18.99
C LEU A 85 4.91 -5.39 19.04
N HIS A 86 3.68 -5.80 19.39
CA HIS A 86 3.10 -7.07 18.94
C HIS A 86 2.94 -7.04 17.40
N MET A 87 4.01 -6.74 16.67
CA MET A 87 4.05 -6.85 15.22
C MET A 87 3.91 -8.33 14.88
N PRO A 88 2.98 -8.71 13.99
CA PRO A 88 2.88 -10.10 13.56
C PRO A 88 4.21 -10.58 12.96
N GLY A 89 4.70 -11.76 13.39
CA GLY A 89 5.94 -12.38 12.88
C GLY A 89 7.21 -12.19 13.75
N ASP A 90 8.31 -12.82 13.31
CA ASP A 90 9.59 -12.98 14.03
C ASP A 90 10.22 -11.68 14.57
N LYS A 91 11.17 -11.84 15.52
CA LYS A 91 12.02 -10.79 16.11
C LYS A 91 12.42 -9.71 15.10
N TRP A 92 11.95 -8.48 15.31
CA TRP A 92 12.37 -7.29 14.55
C TRP A 92 13.60 -6.67 15.24
N GLU A 93 14.61 -6.31 14.45
CA GLU A 93 15.86 -5.70 14.90
C GLU A 93 15.78 -4.19 14.74
N SER A 94 15.56 -3.47 15.85
CA SER A 94 15.51 -1.99 15.90
C SER A 94 14.56 -1.37 14.85
N PRO A 95 13.26 -1.73 14.84
CA PRO A 95 12.31 -1.18 13.88
C PRO A 95 12.10 0.33 14.09
N THR A 96 12.19 1.09 13.01
CA THR A 96 11.74 2.49 13.01
C THR A 96 10.26 2.55 12.68
N VAL A 97 9.48 3.21 13.55
CA VAL A 97 8.06 3.49 13.33
C VAL A 97 7.90 4.86 12.69
N LEU A 98 7.29 4.89 11.50
CA LEU A 98 6.97 6.10 10.75
C LEU A 98 5.47 6.28 10.66
N LEU A 99 5.05 7.53 10.61
CA LEU A 99 3.67 7.91 10.39
C LEU A 99 3.60 8.99 9.31
N ALA A 100 2.95 8.66 8.19
CA ALA A 100 2.57 9.63 7.18
C ALA A 100 1.08 9.95 7.31
N VAL A 101 0.74 11.23 7.41
CA VAL A 101 -0.64 11.71 7.57
C VAL A 101 -0.91 12.92 6.70
N GLY A 102 -2.17 13.10 6.31
CA GLY A 102 -2.57 14.22 5.48
C GLY A 102 -3.93 14.00 4.86
N THR A 103 -4.17 14.65 3.72
CA THR A 103 -5.44 14.58 3.01
C THR A 103 -5.22 14.49 1.51
N ILE A 104 -6.08 13.74 0.83
CA ILE A 104 -6.16 13.69 -0.63
C ILE A 104 -7.46 14.35 -1.07
N GLN A 105 -7.39 15.14 -2.15
CA GLN A 105 -8.56 15.69 -2.80
C GLN A 105 -9.12 14.64 -3.77
N GLY A 106 -10.40 14.30 -3.63
CA GLY A 106 -11.06 13.27 -4.43
C GLY A 106 -11.92 12.35 -3.58
N THR A 107 -12.71 11.51 -4.24
CA THR A 107 -13.57 10.52 -3.56
C THR A 107 -12.74 9.35 -3.04
N LEU A 108 -13.25 8.65 -2.02
CA LEU A 108 -12.64 7.41 -1.55
C LEU A 108 -12.47 6.39 -2.68
N ASP A 109 -13.47 6.26 -3.54
CA ASP A 109 -13.43 5.32 -4.66
C ASP A 109 -12.31 5.64 -5.66
N ASP A 110 -12.07 6.91 -5.95
CA ASP A 110 -10.96 7.33 -6.82
C ASP A 110 -9.61 7.06 -6.14
N VAL A 111 -9.49 7.33 -4.83
CA VAL A 111 -8.27 7.01 -4.08
C VAL A 111 -8.00 5.50 -4.11
N MET A 112 -9.00 4.68 -3.82
CA MET A 112 -8.87 3.22 -3.84
C MET A 112 -8.59 2.69 -5.24
N LEU A 113 -9.25 3.21 -6.27
CA LEU A 113 -8.98 2.85 -7.66
C LEU A 113 -7.53 3.13 -8.04
N GLY A 114 -6.99 4.28 -7.63
CA GLY A 114 -5.60 4.65 -7.88
C GLY A 114 -4.61 3.67 -7.22
N LEU A 115 -4.87 3.29 -5.97
CA LEU A 115 -3.92 2.58 -5.12
C LEU A 115 -3.99 1.05 -5.19
N VAL A 116 -5.16 0.48 -5.44
CA VAL A 116 -5.33 -0.98 -5.54
C VAL A 116 -4.41 -1.56 -6.63
N THR A 117 -3.76 -2.67 -6.30
CA THR A 117 -2.92 -3.44 -7.22
C THR A 117 -3.40 -4.88 -7.25
N GLN A 118 -4.11 -5.26 -8.31
CA GLN A 118 -4.67 -6.60 -8.51
C GLN A 118 -3.70 -7.52 -9.26
N THR A 119 -2.72 -6.94 -9.95
CA THR A 119 -1.65 -7.68 -10.62
C THR A 119 -0.27 -7.19 -10.18
N PHE A 120 0.74 -8.04 -10.32
CA PHE A 120 2.12 -7.60 -10.11
C PHE A 120 2.53 -6.49 -11.08
N GLY A 121 1.99 -6.47 -12.30
CA GLY A 121 2.24 -5.39 -13.26
C GLY A 121 1.79 -4.02 -12.74
N GLU A 122 0.61 -3.96 -12.12
CA GLU A 122 0.11 -2.75 -11.46
C GLU A 122 0.95 -2.38 -10.24
N MET A 123 1.35 -3.37 -9.42
CA MET A 123 2.26 -3.14 -8.29
C MET A 123 3.60 -2.56 -8.77
N ARG A 124 4.17 -3.07 -9.85
CA ARG A 124 5.41 -2.56 -10.46
C ARG A 124 5.25 -1.11 -10.93
N ILE A 125 4.15 -0.78 -11.60
CA ILE A 125 3.85 0.61 -12.02
C ILE A 125 3.72 1.53 -10.79
N ARG A 126 3.03 1.06 -9.74
CA ARG A 126 2.89 1.80 -8.48
C ARG A 126 4.25 2.01 -7.81
N ALA A 127 5.07 0.97 -7.73
CA ALA A 127 6.41 1.04 -7.15
C ALA A 127 7.34 1.96 -7.96
N ALA A 128 7.27 1.94 -9.29
CA ALA A 128 8.01 2.86 -10.15
C ALA A 128 7.59 4.32 -9.95
N SER A 129 6.30 4.58 -9.71
CA SER A 129 5.78 5.91 -9.38
C SER A 129 6.26 6.40 -8.00
N ILE A 130 6.47 5.48 -7.06
CA ILE A 130 6.90 5.73 -5.68
C ILE A 130 8.42 5.94 -5.59
N ALA A 131 9.23 5.14 -6.29
CA ALA A 131 10.67 5.08 -6.08
C ALA A 131 11.49 5.53 -7.31
N SER A 132 10.87 5.80 -8.46
CA SER A 132 11.55 6.06 -9.74
C SER A 132 12.53 4.95 -10.16
N HIS A 133 12.33 3.73 -9.65
CA HIS A 133 13.10 2.54 -9.99
C HIS A 133 12.14 1.41 -10.36
N ASP A 134 12.54 0.58 -11.32
CA ASP A 134 11.79 -0.62 -11.66
C ASP A 134 11.89 -1.64 -10.52
N VAL A 135 10.78 -2.34 -10.24
CA VAL A 135 10.72 -3.38 -9.22
C VAL A 135 10.45 -4.70 -9.90
N SER A 136 11.33 -5.67 -9.62
CA SER A 136 11.19 -7.04 -10.11
C SER A 136 10.45 -7.90 -9.09
N GLY A 137 9.71 -8.91 -9.55
CA GLY A 137 8.93 -9.76 -8.66
C GLY A 137 7.77 -10.48 -9.34
N ALA A 138 6.90 -11.07 -8.53
CA ALA A 138 5.72 -11.79 -8.97
C ALA A 138 4.67 -11.91 -7.86
N THR A 139 3.40 -12.01 -8.25
CA THR A 139 2.36 -12.54 -7.36
C THR A 139 2.53 -14.05 -7.26
N LEU A 140 2.78 -14.56 -6.05
CA LEU A 140 3.00 -15.98 -5.78
C LEU A 140 1.68 -16.75 -5.60
N ALA A 141 0.68 -16.12 -4.95
CA ALA A 141 -0.65 -16.68 -4.77
C ALA A 141 -1.68 -15.56 -4.59
N ASN A 142 -2.90 -15.77 -5.11
CA ASN A 142 -4.07 -14.94 -4.85
C ASN A 142 -5.00 -15.72 -3.90
N LEU A 143 -5.32 -15.14 -2.76
CA LEU A 143 -6.16 -15.74 -1.72
C LEU A 143 -7.60 -15.26 -1.80
N SER A 144 -7.80 -13.98 -2.10
CA SER A 144 -9.09 -13.42 -2.45
C SER A 144 -8.91 -12.32 -3.48
N GLY A 145 -9.88 -12.15 -4.36
CA GLY A 145 -9.89 -11.12 -5.39
C GLY A 145 -11.10 -10.20 -5.25
N PRO A 146 -11.20 -9.21 -6.15
CA PRO A 146 -12.29 -8.26 -6.16
C PRO A 146 -13.59 -8.93 -6.61
N THR A 147 -14.72 -8.45 -6.12
CA THR A 147 -16.07 -8.87 -6.52
C THR A 147 -16.86 -7.68 -7.05
N GLU A 148 -18.08 -7.90 -7.54
CA GLU A 148 -18.98 -6.80 -7.93
C GLU A 148 -19.37 -5.92 -6.73
N GLU A 149 -19.59 -6.54 -5.57
CA GLU A 149 -19.94 -5.87 -4.32
C GLU A 149 -18.72 -5.19 -3.69
N ASP A 150 -17.56 -5.83 -3.75
CA ASP A 150 -16.29 -5.40 -3.17
C ASP A 150 -15.19 -5.26 -4.24
N PRO A 151 -15.24 -4.21 -5.09
CA PRO A 151 -14.34 -4.08 -6.25
C PRO A 151 -12.89 -3.79 -5.87
N PHE A 152 -12.65 -3.31 -4.64
CA PHE A 152 -11.32 -3.00 -4.12
C PHE A 152 -10.75 -4.12 -3.23
N GLN A 153 -11.49 -5.21 -3.02
CA GLN A 153 -11.01 -6.31 -2.20
C GLN A 153 -9.89 -7.08 -2.91
N SER A 154 -8.79 -7.31 -2.20
CA SER A 154 -7.72 -8.18 -2.65
C SER A 154 -6.95 -8.73 -1.45
N LEU A 155 -6.52 -9.98 -1.54
CA LEU A 155 -5.56 -10.60 -0.62
C LEU A 155 -4.63 -11.49 -1.44
N SER A 156 -3.33 -11.18 -1.43
CA SER A 156 -2.34 -11.91 -2.23
C SER A 156 -0.99 -12.01 -1.52
N ILE A 157 -0.23 -13.02 -1.89
CA ILE A 157 1.17 -13.16 -1.50
C ILE A 157 2.03 -12.76 -2.69
N GLN A 158 2.95 -11.85 -2.45
CA GLN A 158 3.81 -11.29 -3.47
C GLN A 158 5.27 -11.41 -3.07
N TRP A 159 6.11 -11.63 -4.07
CA TRP A 159 7.56 -11.53 -3.94
C TRP A 159 8.04 -10.35 -4.77
N MET A 160 8.91 -9.53 -4.19
CA MET A 160 9.49 -8.38 -4.86
C MET A 160 10.97 -8.22 -4.48
N VAL A 161 11.76 -7.70 -5.41
CA VAL A 161 13.17 -7.38 -5.22
C VAL A 161 13.33 -5.87 -5.26
N GLY A 162 13.80 -5.31 -4.15
CA GLY A 162 14.23 -3.92 -4.08
C GLY A 162 15.68 -3.83 -4.52
N GLU A 163 15.89 -3.47 -5.78
CA GLU A 163 17.23 -3.13 -6.29
C GLU A 163 17.48 -1.63 -6.10
N GLN A 164 18.72 -1.28 -5.73
CA GLN A 164 19.11 0.11 -5.54
C GLN A 164 19.82 0.62 -6.79
N GLY A 165 19.46 1.81 -7.25
CA GLY A 165 20.22 2.49 -8.31
C GLY A 165 21.64 2.85 -7.86
N TRP A 166 22.54 3.05 -8.82
CA TRP A 166 23.85 3.64 -8.53
C TRP A 166 23.68 5.09 -8.05
N PRO A 167 24.37 5.54 -6.98
CA PRO A 167 25.46 4.86 -6.26
C PRO A 167 25.05 4.07 -5.01
N LEU A 168 23.76 4.04 -4.64
CA LEU A 168 23.26 3.38 -3.42
C LEU A 168 23.56 1.87 -3.40
N SER A 169 23.56 1.22 -4.56
CA SER A 169 23.95 -0.20 -4.70
C SER A 169 25.37 -0.53 -4.23
N MET A 170 26.27 0.45 -4.11
CA MET A 170 27.63 0.23 -3.58
C MET A 170 27.67 0.03 -2.07
N ILE A 171 26.65 0.49 -1.35
CA ILE A 171 26.61 0.53 0.12
C ILE A 171 25.44 -0.32 0.66
N VAL A 172 24.35 -0.41 -0.11
CA VAL A 172 23.13 -1.12 0.27
C VAL A 172 23.04 -2.44 -0.51
N ARG A 173 23.00 -3.55 0.23
CA ARG A 173 22.79 -4.89 -0.36
C ARG A 173 21.37 -5.01 -0.96
N PRO A 174 21.21 -5.79 -2.05
CA PRO A 174 19.89 -6.06 -2.62
C PRO A 174 19.01 -6.80 -1.60
N ARG A 175 17.72 -6.49 -1.60
CA ARG A 175 16.74 -7.11 -0.71
C ARG A 175 15.60 -7.73 -1.47
N ASP A 176 15.20 -8.91 -1.05
CA ASP A 176 13.94 -9.50 -1.45
C ASP A 176 12.93 -9.38 -0.32
N PHE A 177 11.65 -9.26 -0.69
CA PHE A 177 10.54 -9.21 0.23
C PHE A 177 9.53 -10.26 -0.20
N VAL A 178 9.04 -11.02 0.77
CA VAL A 178 7.89 -11.92 0.60
C VAL A 178 6.81 -11.37 1.52
N ILE A 179 5.74 -10.86 0.92
CA ILE A 179 4.73 -10.07 1.62
C ILE A 179 3.34 -10.65 1.42
N LEU A 180 2.51 -10.49 2.45
CA LEU A 180 1.07 -10.58 2.37
C LEU A 180 0.54 -9.16 2.13
N ALA A 181 -0.16 -8.96 1.02
CA ALA A 181 -0.73 -7.68 0.61
C ALA A 181 -2.27 -7.79 0.59
N ALA A 182 -2.94 -6.84 1.24
CA ALA A 182 -4.39 -6.82 1.33
C ALA A 182 -4.96 -5.42 1.13
N SER A 183 -6.10 -5.30 0.47
CA SER A 183 -6.82 -4.03 0.30
C SER A 183 -8.32 -4.25 0.28
N GLY A 184 -9.08 -3.17 0.50
CA GLY A 184 -10.53 -3.19 0.52
C GLY A 184 -11.12 -1.91 1.09
N VAL A 185 -12.44 -1.90 1.25
CA VAL A 185 -13.19 -0.82 1.91
C VAL A 185 -14.07 -1.44 2.98
N ILE A 186 -14.07 -0.86 4.17
CA ILE A 186 -15.00 -1.20 5.24
C ILE A 186 -15.98 -0.05 5.46
N THR A 187 -17.21 -0.39 5.84
CA THR A 187 -18.21 0.58 6.31
C THR A 187 -18.43 0.35 7.80
N ARG A 188 -18.20 1.39 8.60
CA ARG A 188 -18.41 1.37 10.05
C ARG A 188 -19.90 1.42 10.38
N ALA A 189 -20.24 1.07 11.62
CA ALA A 189 -21.64 1.12 12.11
C ALA A 189 -22.25 2.53 12.08
N ASN A 190 -21.42 3.58 12.11
CA ASN A 190 -21.84 4.97 11.98
C ASN A 190 -22.00 5.43 10.51
N GLY A 191 -21.75 4.55 9.53
CA GLY A 191 -21.80 4.84 8.10
C GLY A 191 -20.49 5.34 7.50
N ASP A 192 -19.44 5.58 8.31
CA ASP A 192 -18.14 6.03 7.78
C ASP A 192 -17.50 4.94 6.92
N ARG A 193 -17.06 5.32 5.73
CA ARG A 193 -16.32 4.45 4.82
C ARG A 193 -14.83 4.66 4.99
N ILE A 194 -14.09 3.55 5.10
CA ILE A 194 -12.64 3.55 5.22
C ILE A 194 -12.06 2.56 4.24
N GLY A 195 -11.28 3.08 3.29
CA GLY A 195 -10.41 2.25 2.47
C GLY A 195 -9.18 1.81 3.25
N TYR A 196 -8.66 0.62 2.98
CA TYR A 196 -7.42 0.13 3.56
C TYR A 196 -6.49 -0.48 2.52
N ASP A 197 -5.19 -0.36 2.77
CA ASP A 197 -4.11 -1.01 2.04
C ASP A 197 -3.04 -1.44 3.04
N LEU A 198 -2.79 -2.74 3.10
CA LEU A 198 -2.02 -3.40 4.15
C LEU A 198 -0.91 -4.24 3.52
N ILE A 199 0.30 -4.11 4.06
CA ILE A 199 1.42 -4.97 3.72
C ILE A 199 2.06 -5.47 5.00
N GLN A 200 2.37 -6.76 5.05
CA GLN A 200 3.19 -7.36 6.10
C GLN A 200 4.03 -8.52 5.57
N PRO A 201 5.13 -8.88 6.25
CA PRO A 201 5.92 -10.05 5.87
C PRO A 201 5.07 -11.33 5.90
N ALA A 202 5.21 -12.17 4.88
CA ALA A 202 4.61 -13.51 4.85
C ALA A 202 5.68 -14.54 5.20
N SER A 203 5.62 -15.09 6.42
CA SER A 203 6.51 -16.17 6.88
C SER A 203 6.01 -17.52 6.37
N LEU A 204 6.48 -17.91 5.18
CA LEU A 204 6.10 -19.15 4.52
C LEU A 204 7.31 -20.07 4.33
N PRO A 205 7.29 -21.32 4.83
CA PRO A 205 8.37 -22.29 4.62
C PRO A 205 8.72 -22.54 3.14
N GLN A 206 7.74 -22.38 2.26
CA GLN A 206 7.85 -22.52 0.80
C GLN A 206 8.65 -21.38 0.15
N CYS A 207 8.86 -20.27 0.87
CA CYS A 207 9.58 -19.09 0.41
C CYS A 207 10.81 -18.79 1.29
N PRO A 208 11.80 -19.72 1.37
CA PRO A 208 12.97 -19.55 2.21
C PRO A 208 13.81 -18.33 1.77
N PRO A 209 14.66 -17.78 2.65
CA PRO A 209 15.60 -16.73 2.26
C PRO A 209 16.48 -17.16 1.08
N LEU A 210 16.71 -16.23 0.14
CA LEU A 210 17.54 -16.48 -1.03
C LEU A 210 19.03 -16.52 -0.65
N PRO A 211 19.88 -17.22 -1.44
CA PRO A 211 21.33 -17.22 -1.22
C PRO A 211 21.92 -15.81 -1.25
N LYS A 212 23.04 -15.62 -0.52
CA LYS A 212 23.82 -14.37 -0.56
C LYS A 212 24.22 -14.02 -2.01
N PRO A 213 24.26 -12.73 -2.38
CA PRO A 213 24.25 -11.55 -1.51
C PRO A 213 22.86 -11.04 -1.09
N MET A 214 21.77 -11.69 -1.53
CA MET A 214 20.40 -11.27 -1.21
C MET A 214 20.13 -11.37 0.29
N THR A 215 19.37 -10.40 0.83
CA THR A 215 18.91 -10.41 2.22
C THR A 215 17.40 -10.24 2.26
N ARG A 216 16.70 -11.12 2.98
CA ARG A 216 15.25 -11.00 3.20
C ARG A 216 14.95 -9.75 4.02
N GLY A 217 14.31 -8.78 3.40
CA GLY A 217 13.85 -7.56 4.07
C GLY A 217 12.52 -7.78 4.79
N LYS A 218 12.29 -6.97 5.84
CA LYS A 218 10.99 -6.84 6.49
C LYS A 218 10.43 -5.44 6.24
N LEU A 219 9.21 -5.39 5.74
CA LEU A 219 8.42 -4.18 5.58
C LEU A 219 7.00 -4.49 6.02
N MET A 220 6.45 -3.63 6.88
CA MET A 220 5.06 -3.70 7.28
C MET A 220 4.48 -2.30 7.26
N TYR A 221 3.26 -2.15 6.75
CA TYR A 221 2.49 -0.94 6.96
C TYR A 221 0.99 -1.23 6.97
N GLY A 222 0.26 -0.36 7.64
CA GLY A 222 -1.17 -0.21 7.47
C GLY A 222 -1.50 1.20 7.01
N ALA A 223 -2.15 1.31 5.86
CA ALA A 223 -2.65 2.56 5.30
C ALA A 223 -4.19 2.57 5.36
N LEU A 224 -4.75 3.67 5.83
CA LEU A 224 -6.19 3.92 5.93
C LEU A 224 -6.54 5.22 5.23
N TYR A 225 -7.68 5.18 4.54
CA TYR A 225 -8.23 6.25 3.73
C TYR A 225 -9.65 6.54 4.21
N GLY A 226 -9.82 7.53 5.08
CA GLY A 226 -11.12 7.85 5.68
C GLY A 226 -11.89 8.87 4.84
N GLU A 227 -13.09 8.52 4.38
CA GLU A 227 -13.96 9.45 3.66
C GLU A 227 -14.46 10.57 4.59
N LYS A 228 -14.29 11.84 4.19
CA LYS A 228 -14.78 13.01 4.95
C LYS A 228 -16.01 13.63 4.31
N GLN A 229 -16.81 14.30 5.13
CA GLN A 229 -18.01 15.01 4.70
C GLN A 229 -17.75 16.15 3.71
N ASP A 230 -16.54 16.73 3.74
CA ASP A 230 -16.13 17.80 2.82
C ASP A 230 -15.69 17.28 1.43
N GLY A 231 -15.83 15.98 1.18
CA GLY A 231 -15.45 15.34 -0.08
C GLY A 231 -13.94 15.08 -0.22
N THR A 232 -13.17 15.31 0.84
CA THR A 232 -11.75 14.92 0.90
C THR A 232 -11.58 13.54 1.54
N VAL A 233 -10.41 12.94 1.34
CA VAL A 233 -10.03 11.67 1.96
C VAL A 233 -8.92 11.92 2.94
N ASP A 234 -9.15 11.56 4.20
CA ASP A 234 -8.12 11.52 5.22
C ASP A 234 -7.13 10.39 4.96
N VAL A 235 -5.85 10.64 5.14
CA VAL A 235 -4.81 9.63 4.94
C VAL A 235 -4.07 9.39 6.25
N TYR A 236 -3.94 8.12 6.61
CA TYR A 236 -3.15 7.64 7.74
C TYR A 236 -2.34 6.43 7.32
N ILE A 237 -1.02 6.52 7.35
CA ILE A 237 -0.12 5.42 6.97
C ILE A 237 0.89 5.23 8.08
N GLN A 238 0.80 4.10 8.78
CA GLN A 238 1.78 3.72 9.78
C GLN A 238 2.70 2.65 9.21
N LEU A 239 3.99 2.95 9.12
CA LEU A 239 5.01 2.09 8.53
C LEU A 239 6.00 1.62 9.61
N TYR A 240 6.43 0.37 9.47
CA TYR A 240 7.46 -0.27 10.29
C TYR A 240 8.56 -0.74 9.36
N VAL A 241 9.75 -0.16 9.54
CA VAL A 241 10.90 -0.40 8.67
C VAL A 241 12.10 -0.85 9.48
N GLU A 242 12.68 -1.98 9.08
CA GLU A 242 13.91 -2.48 9.65
C GLU A 242 15.12 -1.86 8.94
N THR A 243 15.73 -0.87 9.59
CA THR A 243 16.93 -0.18 9.11
C THR A 243 18.16 -1.00 9.50
N MET A 244 18.49 -2.01 8.70
CA MET A 244 19.72 -2.80 8.90
C MET A 244 20.98 -1.97 8.61
N GLY A 245 21.45 -1.19 9.59
CA GLY A 245 22.75 -0.51 9.59
C GLY A 245 22.71 0.98 9.97
N HIS A 246 23.90 1.58 10.09
CA HIS A 246 24.11 3.01 10.39
C HIS A 246 23.81 3.95 9.21
N ILE A 247 22.88 3.58 8.32
CA ILE A 247 22.57 4.41 7.15
C ILE A 247 22.05 5.74 7.66
N LEU A 248 22.67 6.83 7.19
CA LEU A 248 22.37 8.22 7.54
C LEU A 248 20.85 8.44 7.60
N ASP A 249 20.32 8.66 8.80
CA ASP A 249 18.88 8.83 9.06
C ASP A 249 18.21 9.73 8.01
N THR A 250 18.88 10.82 7.61
CA THR A 250 18.37 11.76 6.61
C THR A 250 18.11 11.14 5.23
N LEU A 251 18.99 10.26 4.74
CA LEU A 251 18.82 9.63 3.41
C LEU A 251 17.67 8.63 3.44
N VAL A 252 17.60 7.80 4.47
CA VAL A 252 16.49 6.85 4.68
C VAL A 252 15.17 7.59 4.81
N MET A 253 15.11 8.63 5.65
CA MET A 253 13.90 9.45 5.83
C MET A 253 13.50 10.17 4.53
N ASN A 254 14.46 10.60 3.71
CA ASN A 254 14.17 11.17 2.39
C ASN A 254 13.56 10.14 1.44
N ALA A 255 14.12 8.93 1.38
CA ALA A 255 13.58 7.85 0.57
C ALA A 255 12.18 7.44 1.05
N MET A 256 11.98 7.30 2.37
CA MET A 256 10.68 6.99 2.96
C MET A 256 9.65 8.10 2.71
N TRP A 257 10.06 9.37 2.74
CA TRP A 257 9.19 10.48 2.37
C TRP A 257 8.72 10.40 0.92
N ILE A 258 9.64 10.21 -0.01
CA ILE A 258 9.32 10.06 -1.43
C ILE A 258 8.38 8.87 -1.64
N ALA A 259 8.66 7.75 -0.96
CA ALA A 259 7.81 6.57 -1.04
C ALA A 259 6.39 6.82 -0.50
N CYS A 260 6.27 7.53 0.63
CA CYS A 260 4.97 7.91 1.18
C CYS A 260 4.21 8.87 0.26
N LEU A 261 4.89 9.80 -0.43
CA LEU A 261 4.23 10.72 -1.36
C LEU A 261 3.57 10.01 -2.54
N GLY A 262 4.05 8.84 -2.96
CA GLY A 262 3.39 8.09 -4.02
C GLY A 262 1.97 7.60 -3.66
N PHE A 263 1.60 7.56 -2.37
CA PHE A 263 0.21 7.35 -1.97
C PHE A 263 -0.69 8.55 -2.26
N TRP A 264 -0.13 9.77 -2.23
CA TRP A 264 -0.85 11.00 -2.58
C TRP A 264 -1.05 11.18 -4.08
N GLU A 265 -0.37 10.38 -4.91
CA GLU A 265 -0.58 10.32 -6.37
C GLU A 265 -1.84 9.53 -6.76
N ALA A 266 -2.59 8.99 -5.78
CA ALA A 266 -3.79 8.19 -6.02
C ALA A 266 -4.78 8.81 -7.02
N PRO A 267 -5.13 10.12 -6.96
CA PRO A 267 -6.04 10.71 -7.93
C PRO A 267 -5.49 10.67 -9.37
N ARG A 268 -4.19 10.91 -9.56
CA ARG A 268 -3.55 10.83 -10.88
C ARG A 268 -3.57 9.40 -11.41
N LEU A 269 -3.18 8.43 -10.57
CA LEU A 269 -3.18 7.01 -10.92
C LEU A 269 -4.60 6.51 -11.26
N ALA A 270 -5.61 7.00 -10.56
CA ALA A 270 -7.01 6.69 -10.85
C ALA A 270 -7.43 7.21 -12.23
N GLN A 271 -7.03 8.45 -12.59
CA GLN A 271 -7.28 8.98 -13.92
C GLN A 271 -6.57 8.18 -15.01
N GLU A 272 -5.33 7.75 -14.78
CA GLU A 272 -4.60 6.91 -15.73
C GLU A 272 -5.28 5.56 -15.95
N LYS A 273 -5.74 4.90 -14.88
CA LYS A 273 -6.52 3.66 -14.97
C LYS A 273 -7.85 3.87 -15.72
N LYS A 274 -8.56 4.96 -15.45
CA LYS A 274 -9.80 5.33 -16.18
C LYS A 274 -9.53 5.54 -17.67
N LEU A 275 -8.46 6.27 -18.02
CA LEU A 275 -8.07 6.53 -19.40
C LEU A 275 -7.66 5.23 -20.12
N GLN A 276 -6.86 4.39 -19.46
CA GLN A 276 -6.47 3.09 -20.00
C GLN A 276 -7.71 2.23 -20.31
N TRP A 277 -8.66 2.18 -19.39
CA TRP A 277 -9.93 1.50 -19.62
C TRP A 277 -10.69 2.07 -20.82
N CYS A 278 -10.87 3.40 -20.89
CA CYS A 278 -11.54 4.05 -22.02
C CYS A 278 -10.89 3.73 -23.37
N ILE A 279 -9.56 3.65 -23.43
CA ILE A 279 -8.81 3.32 -24.65
C ILE A 279 -9.04 1.86 -25.04
N LEU A 280 -8.99 0.93 -24.08
CA LEU A 280 -9.18 -0.50 -24.33
C LEU A 280 -10.64 -0.83 -24.71
N ASN A 281 -11.60 -0.07 -24.19
CA ASN A 281 -13.04 -0.34 -24.36
C ASN A 281 -13.72 0.51 -25.45
N ARG A 282 -12.96 1.35 -26.17
CA ARG A 282 -13.44 2.27 -27.20
C ARG A 282 -14.23 1.62 -28.36
N GLY A 283 -14.16 0.29 -28.52
CA GLY A 283 -14.87 -0.48 -29.55
C GLY A 283 -16.02 -1.36 -29.07
N THR A 284 -16.37 -1.37 -27.77
CA THR A 284 -17.39 -2.28 -27.19
C THR A 284 -18.77 -1.64 -26.98
N ALA A 285 -18.99 -0.44 -27.53
CA ALA A 285 -20.28 0.27 -27.41
C ALA A 285 -21.38 -0.27 -28.35
N GLU A 286 -21.07 -1.20 -29.24
CA GLU A 286 -22.06 -1.86 -30.11
C GLU A 286 -22.13 -3.36 -29.81
N GLY A 287 -23.01 -3.72 -28.88
CA GLY A 287 -23.58 -5.06 -28.74
C GLY A 287 -22.69 -6.14 -28.09
N ASP A 288 -22.73 -6.24 -26.76
CA ASP A 288 -22.94 -7.53 -26.10
C ASP A 288 -23.11 -7.37 -24.57
N ASN A 289 -24.22 -7.88 -24.03
CA ASN A 289 -24.63 -7.75 -22.62
C ASN A 289 -23.89 -8.71 -21.67
N ASN A 290 -22.59 -8.94 -21.85
CA ASN A 290 -21.85 -9.85 -20.98
C ASN A 290 -20.46 -9.28 -20.65
N PHE A 291 -20.45 -8.26 -19.79
CA PHE A 291 -19.21 -7.58 -19.36
C PHE A 291 -18.76 -8.06 -17.98
N PRO A 292 -17.44 -8.23 -17.73
CA PRO A 292 -16.94 -8.52 -16.40
C PRO A 292 -17.27 -7.38 -15.44
N ALA A 293 -18.02 -7.70 -14.39
CA ALA A 293 -18.67 -6.81 -13.42
C ALA A 293 -17.74 -5.85 -12.64
N LEU A 294 -16.43 -5.95 -12.81
CA LEU A 294 -15.45 -5.14 -12.06
C LEU A 294 -15.32 -3.69 -12.56
N ALA A 295 -15.92 -3.37 -13.71
CA ALA A 295 -15.65 -2.12 -14.42
C ALA A 295 -16.77 -1.08 -14.39
N ILE A 296 -17.91 -1.29 -13.71
CA ILE A 296 -19.06 -0.36 -13.87
C ILE A 296 -19.24 0.59 -12.68
N HIS A 297 -18.93 0.17 -11.45
CA HIS A 297 -19.14 1.02 -10.27
C HIS A 297 -17.97 1.98 -9.98
N ALA A 298 -16.72 1.51 -10.03
CA ALA A 298 -15.53 2.33 -9.77
C ALA A 298 -15.09 3.22 -10.96
N LEU A 299 -15.60 2.94 -12.16
CA LEU A 299 -15.27 3.66 -13.40
C LEU A 299 -16.46 4.49 -13.91
N ARG A 300 -17.39 4.92 -13.06
CA ARG A 300 -18.42 5.90 -13.46
C ARG A 300 -17.75 7.22 -13.87
N VAL A 301 -17.32 7.28 -15.12
CA VAL A 301 -16.93 8.50 -15.82
C VAL A 301 -18.16 9.41 -15.84
N PRO A 302 -18.05 10.71 -15.50
CA PRO A 302 -19.15 11.63 -15.66
C PRO A 302 -19.67 11.59 -17.10
N ARG A 303 -20.99 11.55 -17.29
CA ARG A 303 -21.64 11.52 -18.62
C ARG A 303 -21.21 12.67 -19.56
N SER A 304 -20.55 13.70 -19.05
CA SER A 304 -19.99 14.81 -19.83
C SER A 304 -18.87 14.41 -20.80
N CYS A 305 -18.22 13.25 -20.63
CA CYS A 305 -17.22 12.77 -21.59
C CYS A 305 -17.82 12.02 -22.80
N VAL A 306 -19.11 11.66 -22.77
CA VAL A 306 -19.77 10.90 -23.85
C VAL A 306 -20.43 11.81 -24.89
N GLN A 307 -20.63 13.10 -24.59
CA GLN A 307 -21.35 14.03 -25.47
C GLN A 307 -20.47 15.04 -26.24
N GLY A 308 -19.15 14.82 -26.29
CA GLY A 308 -18.21 15.72 -26.99
C GLY A 308 -17.87 15.35 -28.44
N ALA A 309 -18.54 14.35 -29.03
CA ALA A 309 -18.30 13.92 -30.40
C ALA A 309 -19.63 13.59 -31.09
N ALA A 310 -20.38 14.62 -31.45
CA ALA A 310 -21.40 14.61 -32.48
C ALA A 310 -21.23 15.87 -33.33
#